data_AF-A0A7C5RTV1-F1
#
_entry.id   AF-A0A7C5RTV1-F1
#
_cell.length_a   1.000
_cell.length_b   1.000
_cell.length_c   1.000
_cell.angle_alpha   90.00
_cell.angle_beta   90.00
_cell.angle_gamma   90.00
#
_symmetry.space_group_name_H-M   'P 1'
#
loop_
_entity.id
_entity.type
_entity.pdbx_description
1 polymer ?
#
loop_
_entity_poly.entity_id
_entity_poly.type
_entity_poly.pdbx_seq_one_letter_code
_entity_poly.pdbx_strand_id
1 'polypeptide(L)' 'AYKPLRAVDAERALLGQQPSEELFRHAAELAAQATDPVSDLRGAADYKRAVARTMTLRALRRALERAQANA' A
#
# COMPACT_ATOMS: atom_id res chain seq x y z
N ALA A 1 19.31 5.11 2.92
CA ALA A 1 18.79 6.38 3.44
C ALA A 1 17.29 6.24 3.66
N TYR A 2 16.77 6.67 4.81
CA TYR A 2 15.33 6.62 5.11
C TYR A 2 14.62 7.66 4.24
N LYS A 3 14.16 7.25 3.07
CA LYS A 3 13.51 8.12 2.08
C LYS A 3 12.08 7.63 1.83
N PRO A 4 11.12 8.53 1.59
CA PRO A 4 9.84 8.13 1.05
C PRO A 4 10.02 7.34 -0.25
N LEU A 5 9.20 6.33 -0.43
CA LEU A 5 9.17 5.48 -1.60
C LEU A 5 7.89 5.76 -2.39
N ARG A 6 8.00 5.77 -3.72
CA ARG A 6 6.85 5.68 -4.61
C ARG A 6 6.67 4.23 -5.06
N ALA A 7 5.55 3.61 -4.71
CA ALA A 7 5.26 2.21 -5.03
C ALA A 7 4.73 2.08 -6.48
N VAL A 8 5.61 2.26 -7.46
CA VAL A 8 5.24 2.35 -8.89
C VAL A 8 4.46 1.12 -9.38
N ASP A 9 4.83 -0.08 -8.95
CA ASP A 9 4.15 -1.30 -9.39
C ASP A 9 2.75 -1.42 -8.77
N ALA A 10 2.57 -0.96 -7.53
CA ALA A 10 1.25 -0.87 -6.90
C ALA A 10 0.36 0.16 -7.63
N GLU A 11 0.90 1.29 -8.06
CA GLU A 11 0.18 2.28 -8.87
C GLU A 11 -0.25 1.68 -10.22
N ARG A 12 0.68 1.01 -10.92
CA ARG A 12 0.40 0.37 -12.20
C ARG A 12 -0.67 -0.70 -12.11
N ALA A 13 -0.68 -1.49 -11.04
CA ALA A 13 -1.71 -2.49 -10.81
C ALA A 13 -3.13 -1.88 -10.73
N LEU A 14 -3.24 -0.65 -10.21
CA LEU A 14 -4.53 0.03 -10.02
C LEU A 14 -5.03 0.78 -11.27
N LEU A 15 -4.12 1.27 -12.12
CA LEU A 15 -4.48 2.11 -13.26
C LEU A 15 -5.36 1.38 -14.28
N GLY A 16 -6.49 2.01 -14.65
CA GLY A 16 -7.43 1.48 -15.63
C GLY A 16 -8.30 0.31 -15.13
N GLN A 17 -8.18 -0.08 -13.87
CA GLN A 17 -8.93 -1.18 -13.27
C GLN A 17 -10.14 -0.67 -12.49
N GLN A 18 -11.18 -1.50 -12.40
CA GLN A 18 -12.32 -1.24 -11.52
C GLN A 18 -11.91 -1.49 -10.05
N PRO A 19 -12.18 -0.56 -9.11
CA PRO A 19 -11.86 -0.74 -7.71
C PRO A 19 -12.50 -2.00 -7.12
N SER A 20 -11.70 -2.87 -6.54
CA SER A 20 -12.17 -4.07 -5.84
C SER A 20 -11.28 -4.38 -4.65
N GLU A 21 -11.83 -5.12 -3.70
CA GLU A 21 -11.12 -5.53 -2.50
C GLU A 21 -9.93 -6.44 -2.82
N GLU A 22 -10.05 -7.33 -3.80
CA GLU A 22 -8.95 -8.18 -4.27
C GLU A 22 -7.83 -7.37 -4.91
N LEU A 23 -8.19 -6.41 -5.78
CA LEU A 23 -7.24 -5.51 -6.40
C LEU A 23 -6.48 -4.68 -5.36
N PHE A 24 -7.16 -4.16 -4.35
CA PHE A 24 -6.51 -3.40 -3.27
C PHE A 24 -5.58 -4.26 -2.44
N ARG A 25 -5.92 -5.53 -2.18
CA ARG A 25 -5.01 -6.47 -1.51
C ARG A 25 -3.76 -6.72 -2.35
N HIS A 26 -3.91 -6.91 -3.66
CA HIS A 26 -2.78 -7.08 -4.57
C HIS A 26 -1.87 -5.84 -4.61
N ALA A 27 -2.43 -4.65 -4.79
CA ALA A 27 -1.67 -3.40 -4.78
C ALA A 27 -0.97 -3.15 -3.43
N ALA A 28 -1.62 -3.47 -2.32
CA ALA A 28 -1.02 -3.37 -0.99
C ALA A 28 0.17 -4.31 -0.78
N GLU A 29 0.11 -5.51 -1.34
CA GLU A 29 1.22 -6.47 -1.31
C GLU A 29 2.41 -5.97 -2.15
N LEU A 30 2.16 -5.47 -3.36
CA LEU A 30 3.20 -4.83 -4.19
C LEU A 30 3.86 -3.64 -3.48
N ALA A 31 3.07 -2.80 -2.81
CA ALA A 31 3.60 -1.68 -2.05
C ALA A 31 4.50 -2.14 -0.89
N ALA A 32 4.12 -3.23 -0.21
CA ALA A 32 4.92 -3.80 0.86
C ALA A 32 6.23 -4.41 0.34
N GLN A 33 6.18 -5.13 -0.77
CA GLN A 33 7.36 -5.73 -1.42
C GLN A 33 8.37 -4.67 -1.87
N ALA A 34 7.89 -3.49 -2.28
CA ALA A 34 8.75 -2.38 -2.66
C ALA A 34 9.47 -1.74 -1.46
N THR A 35 9.02 -1.99 -0.22
CA THR A 35 9.69 -1.46 0.98
C THR A 35 10.94 -2.26 1.36
N ASP A 36 11.96 -1.54 1.81
CA ASP A 36 13.21 -2.10 2.34
C ASP A 36 13.48 -1.60 3.78
N PRO A 37 12.61 -1.96 4.77
CA PRO A 37 12.79 -1.55 6.14
C PRO A 37 13.88 -2.36 6.84
N VAL A 38 14.62 -1.72 7.74
CA VAL A 38 15.54 -2.40 8.66
C VAL A 38 14.87 -2.69 10.00
N SER A 39 15.31 -3.72 10.71
CA SER A 39 14.91 -3.99 12.09
C SER A 39 15.54 -2.97 13.04
N ASP A 40 14.74 -2.38 13.94
CA ASP A 40 15.21 -1.46 14.98
C ASP A 40 14.26 -1.47 16.20
N LEU A 41 14.39 -0.48 17.11
CA LEU A 41 13.55 -0.33 18.31
C LEU A 41 12.04 -0.20 18.04
N ARG A 42 11.63 0.09 16.80
CA ARG A 42 10.23 0.20 16.38
C ARG A 42 9.68 -1.12 15.82
N GLY A 43 10.50 -2.17 15.79
CA GLY A 43 10.13 -3.52 15.38
C GLY A 43 10.98 -4.09 14.26
N ALA A 44 10.75 -5.38 13.98
CA ALA A 44 11.42 -6.12 12.92
C ALA A 44 11.05 -5.60 11.52
N ALA A 45 11.95 -5.79 10.55
CA ALA A 45 11.73 -5.46 9.15
C ALA A 45 10.41 -6.07 8.60
N ASP A 46 10.15 -7.34 8.90
CA ASP A 46 8.94 -8.03 8.44
C ASP A 46 7.67 -7.47 9.05
N TYR A 47 7.72 -7.05 10.32
CA TYR A 47 6.61 -6.34 10.95
C TYR A 47 6.33 -5.01 10.23
N LYS A 48 7.37 -4.22 9.92
CA LYS A 48 7.23 -2.96 9.19
C LYS A 48 6.68 -3.17 7.77
N ARG A 49 7.10 -4.24 7.08
CA ARG A 49 6.56 -4.63 5.78
C ARG A 49 5.07 -4.98 5.87
N ALA A 50 4.67 -5.73 6.90
CA ALA A 50 3.26 -6.05 7.16
C ALA A 50 2.42 -4.79 7.50
N VAL A 51 3.01 -3.81 8.19
CA VAL A 51 2.37 -2.51 8.44
C VAL A 51 2.19 -1.74 7.13
N ALA A 52 3.20 -1.67 6.26
CA ALA A 52 3.10 -1.02 4.96
C ALA A 52 1.96 -1.61 4.11
N ARG A 53 1.86 -2.94 4.05
CA ARG A 53 0.73 -3.64 3.41
C ARG A 53 -0.61 -3.23 4.00
N THR A 54 -0.74 -3.33 5.32
CA THR A 54 -2.01 -3.06 6.02
C THR A 54 -2.46 -1.62 5.83
N MET A 55 -1.54 -0.66 5.93
CA MET A 55 -1.86 0.75 5.78
C MET A 55 -2.19 1.13 4.35
N THR A 56 -1.51 0.53 3.36
CA THR A 56 -1.84 0.73 1.94
C THR A 56 -3.25 0.24 1.63
N LEU A 57 -3.62 -0.97 2.07
CA LEU A 57 -4.98 -1.50 1.89
C LEU A 57 -6.04 -0.58 2.52
N ARG A 58 -5.82 -0.11 3.75
CA ARG A 58 -6.73 0.82 4.43
C ARG A 58 -6.82 2.16 3.72
N ALA A 59 -5.71 2.67 3.19
CA ALA A 59 -5.67 3.93 2.47
C ALA A 59 -6.44 3.85 1.15
N LEU A 60 -6.29 2.76 0.39
CA LEU A 60 -7.02 2.54 -0.86
C LEU A 60 -8.54 2.46 -0.65
N ARG A 61 -8.99 1.73 0.37
CA ARG A 61 -10.42 1.68 0.76
C ARG A 61 -10.97 3.08 1.05
N ARG A 62 -10.26 3.85 1.88
CA ARG A 62 -10.64 5.24 2.19
C ARG A 62 -10.59 6.17 0.98
N ALA A 63 -9.66 5.96 0.07
CA ALA A 63 -9.58 6.73 -1.17
C ALA A 63 -10.80 6.47 -2.05
N LEU A 64 -11.26 5.22 -2.14
CA LEU A 64 -12.50 4.88 -2.85
C LEU A 64 -13.73 5.51 -2.21
N GLU A 65 -13.87 5.40 -0.89
CA GLU A 65 -14.97 6.05 -0.14
C GLU A 65 -15.05 7.55 -0.44
N ARG A 66 -13.90 8.24 -0.44
CA ARG A 66 -13.81 9.68 -0.77
C ARG A 66 -14.12 9.98 -2.23
N ALA A 67 -13.63 9.15 -3.15
CA ALA A 67 -13.88 9.32 -4.57
C ALA A 67 -15.38 9.15 -4.91
N GLN A 68 -16.06 8.23 -4.23
CA GLN A 68 -17.50 7.99 -4.37
C GLN A 68 -18.34 9.06 -3.68
N ALA A 69 -17.90 9.62 -2.55
CA ALA A 69 -18.62 10.69 -1.85
C ALA A 69 -18.57 12.04 -2.58
N ASN A 70 -17.57 12.25 -3.44
CA ASN A 70 -17.39 13.46 -4.24
C ASN A 70 -17.89 13.31 -5.70
N ALA A 71 -18.49 12.17 -6.05
CA ALA A 71 -19.09 11.89 -7.35
C ALA A 71 -20.61 12.14 -7.28
#